data_AF-A0A3N6BRK4-F1
#
_entry.id   AF-A0A3N6BRK4-F1
#
_cell.length_a   1.000
_cell.length_b   1.000
_cell.length_c   1.000
_cell.angle_alpha   90.00
_cell.angle_beta   90.00
_cell.angle_gamma   90.00
#
_symmetry.space_group_name_H-M   'P 1'
#
loop_
_entity.id
_entity.type
_entity.pdbx_description
1 polymer ?
#
loop_
_entity_poly.entity_id
_entity_poly.type
_entity_poly.pdbx_seq_one_letter_code
_entity_poly.pdbx_strand_id
1 'polypeptide(L)'
;MSQTRKFTKDFKLAVVERILNGESVSALHHELKIKRSILYRWRDAYRAEGEAGLSRPRGRPPGGARLARTTTKTGSQADAKRIAELERKVGQQALEIDFLARAFKRVNEDRQRNTEAGGPASTEKSEK
;
A
#
# COMPACT_ATOMS: atom_id res chain seq x y z
N MET A 1 41.48 14.42 -7.63
CA MET A 1 40.95 13.04 -7.66
C MET A 1 39.76 12.95 -6.72
N SER A 2 38.53 12.82 -7.22
CA SER A 2 37.33 12.75 -6.37
C SER A 2 37.09 11.32 -5.89
N GLN A 3 37.48 11.04 -4.64
CA GLN A 3 37.24 9.74 -3.99
C GLN A 3 35.74 9.47 -3.91
N THR A 4 35.28 8.45 -4.65
CA THR A 4 33.87 8.06 -4.65
C THR A 4 33.58 7.25 -3.38
N ARG A 5 32.85 7.87 -2.42
CA ARG A 5 32.33 7.14 -1.25
C ARG A 5 31.39 6.02 -1.73
N LYS A 6 31.81 4.76 -1.52
CA LYS A 6 30.97 3.58 -1.73
C LYS A 6 30.18 3.32 -0.46
N PHE A 7 28.86 3.31 -0.57
CA PHE A 7 27.96 2.93 0.52
C PHE A 7 27.52 1.48 0.30
N THR A 8 27.51 0.67 1.36
CA THR A 8 27.01 -0.71 1.34
C THR A 8 25.51 -0.73 1.02
N LYS A 9 25.01 -1.86 0.50
CA LYS A 9 23.59 -2.02 0.16
C LYS A 9 22.71 -1.84 1.40
N ASP A 10 23.10 -2.49 2.49
CA ASP A 10 22.33 -2.49 3.75
C ASP A 10 22.24 -1.09 4.37
N PHE A 11 23.32 -0.32 4.29
CA PHE A 11 23.31 1.07 4.73
C PHE A 11 22.33 1.92 3.91
N LYS A 12 22.30 1.75 2.59
CA LYS A 12 21.33 2.47 1.74
C LYS A 12 19.90 2.06 2.06
N LEU A 13 19.65 0.78 2.34
CA LEU A 13 18.33 0.28 2.70
C LEU A 13 17.83 0.92 3.99
N ALA A 14 18.62 0.86 5.07
CA ALA A 14 18.26 1.47 6.35
C ALA A 14 17.95 2.97 6.22
N VAL A 15 18.73 3.70 5.41
CA VAL A 15 18.49 5.13 5.17
C VAL A 15 17.20 5.36 4.39
N VAL A 16 16.88 4.53 3.41
CA VAL A 16 15.64 4.66 2.65
C VAL A 16 14.43 4.28 3.48
N GLU A 17 14.50 3.24 4.30
CA GLU A 17 13.43 2.88 5.25
C GLU A 17 13.10 4.04 6.19
N ARG A 18 14.12 4.71 6.75
CA ARG A 18 13.92 5.92 7.57
C ARG A 18 13.19 7.03 6.81
N ILE A 19 13.55 7.27 5.54
CA ILE A 19 12.86 8.23 4.67
C ILE A 19 11.40 7.82 4.41
N LEU A 20 11.14 6.52 4.21
CA LEU A 20 9.79 6.00 3.96
C LEU A 20 8.92 6.04 5.21
N ASN A 21 9.52 5.88 6.39
CA ASN A 21 8.89 6.06 7.69
C ASN A 21 8.58 7.55 8.01
N GLY A 22 8.92 8.46 7.11
CA GLY A 22 8.54 9.88 7.20
C GLY A 22 9.62 10.78 7.81
N GLU A 23 10.82 10.27 8.08
CA GLU A 23 11.91 11.13 8.56
C GLU A 23 12.31 12.16 7.50
N SER A 24 12.64 13.37 7.94
CA SER A 24 12.99 14.45 7.02
C SER A 24 14.36 14.19 6.36
N VAL A 25 14.40 14.29 5.04
CA VAL A 25 15.65 14.19 4.26
C VAL A 25 16.68 15.26 4.67
N SER A 26 16.21 16.39 5.21
CA SER A 26 17.08 17.43 5.79
C SER A 26 17.77 16.94 7.07
N ALA A 27 17.05 16.31 8.00
CA ALA A 27 17.62 15.75 9.22
C ALA A 27 18.68 14.69 8.90
N LEU A 28 18.35 13.76 7.99
CA LEU A 28 19.28 12.72 7.53
C LEU A 28 20.52 13.30 6.83
N HIS A 29 20.39 14.44 6.16
CA HIS A 29 21.54 15.14 5.60
C HIS A 29 22.49 15.64 6.69
N HIS A 30 21.95 16.25 7.75
CA HIS A 30 22.76 16.78 8.86
C HIS A 30 23.40 15.66 9.70
N GLU A 31 22.69 14.56 9.90
CA GLU A 31 23.13 13.38 10.65
C GLU A 31 24.20 12.59 9.88
N LEU A 32 23.88 12.14 8.66
CA LEU A 32 24.75 11.23 7.89
C LEU A 32 25.81 11.98 7.07
N LYS A 33 25.72 13.31 6.99
CA LYS A 33 26.56 14.18 6.13
C LYS A 33 26.53 13.73 4.64
N ILE A 34 25.41 13.18 4.20
CA ILE A 34 25.17 12.76 2.82
C ILE A 34 24.36 13.83 2.11
N LYS A 35 24.78 14.26 0.91
CA LYS A 35 24.05 15.26 0.13
C LYS A 35 22.59 14.84 -0.09
N ARG A 36 21.65 15.76 0.12
CA ARG A 36 20.20 15.52 -0.07
C ARG A 36 19.87 14.93 -1.44
N SER A 37 20.58 15.33 -2.50
CA SER A 37 20.42 14.78 -3.85
C SER A 37 20.71 13.28 -3.95
N ILE A 38 21.64 12.75 -3.15
CA ILE A 38 21.93 11.31 -3.10
C ILE A 38 20.80 10.58 -2.37
N LEU A 39 20.30 11.15 -1.27
CA LEU A 39 19.19 10.59 -0.49
C LEU A 39 17.91 10.51 -1.33
N TYR A 40 17.57 11.58 -2.05
CA TYR A 40 16.44 11.55 -2.98
C TYR A 40 16.61 10.48 -4.07
N ARG A 41 17.82 10.37 -4.64
CA ARG A 41 18.09 9.35 -5.65
C ARG A 41 17.92 7.92 -5.11
N TRP A 42 18.31 7.66 -3.86
CA TRP A 42 18.10 6.34 -3.24
C TRP A 42 16.62 6.05 -2.99
N ARG A 43 15.87 7.03 -2.46
CA ARG A 43 14.42 6.92 -2.30
C ARG A 43 13.73 6.62 -3.64
N ASP A 44 14.07 7.37 -4.67
CA ASP A 44 13.43 7.23 -5.98
C ASP A 44 13.80 5.90 -6.65
N ALA A 45 15.06 5.46 -6.53
CA ALA A 45 15.49 4.14 -7.01
C ALA A 45 14.77 3.01 -6.29
N TYR A 46 14.56 3.14 -4.97
CA TYR A 46 13.81 2.15 -4.19
C TYR A 46 12.32 2.12 -4.54
N ARG A 47 11.69 3.28 -4.79
CA ARG A 47 10.29 3.33 -5.24
C ARG A 47 10.08 2.71 -6.62
N ALA A 48 11.09 2.78 -7.49
CA ALA A 48 11.00 2.26 -8.85
C ALA A 48 11.31 0.76 -8.95
N GLU A 49 12.35 0.29 -8.26
CA GLU A 49 12.93 -1.06 -8.45
C GLU A 49 13.11 -1.83 -7.12
N GLY A 50 12.60 -1.31 -5.99
CA GLY A 50 12.80 -1.89 -4.67
C GLY A 50 14.27 -1.91 -4.25
N GLU A 51 14.69 -2.95 -3.52
CA GLU A 51 16.08 -3.09 -3.09
C GLU A 51 17.08 -3.24 -4.25
N ALA A 52 16.63 -3.76 -5.40
CA ALA A 52 17.46 -3.96 -6.58
C ALA A 52 17.98 -2.62 -7.13
N GLY A 53 17.16 -1.56 -7.03
CA GLY A 53 17.52 -0.20 -7.45
C GLY A 53 18.67 0.42 -6.64
N LEU A 54 18.89 -0.01 -5.40
CA LEU A 54 19.96 0.50 -4.53
C LEU A 54 21.34 -0.08 -4.84
N SER A 55 21.39 -1.20 -5.56
CA SER A 55 22.61 -1.93 -5.91
C SER A 55 23.22 -1.47 -7.24
N ARG A 56 22.52 -0.62 -8.01
CA ARG A 56 22.97 -0.20 -9.33
C ARG A 56 24.25 0.66 -9.25
N PRO A 57 25.31 0.34 -10.02
CA PRO A 57 26.55 1.11 -10.01
C PRO A 57 26.32 2.55 -10.47
N ARG A 58 27.08 3.50 -9.91
CA ARG A 58 27.02 4.91 -10.32
C ARG A 58 27.59 5.06 -11.73
N GLY A 59 26.74 5.37 -12.70
CA GLY A 59 27.14 5.68 -14.06
C GLY A 59 25.93 6.02 -14.94
N ARG A 60 26.20 6.62 -16.11
CA ARG A 60 25.23 6.71 -17.20
C ARG A 60 24.79 5.28 -17.53
N PRO A 61 23.49 4.97 -17.64
CA PRO A 61 23.10 3.67 -18.18
C PRO A 61 23.79 3.50 -19.55
N PRO A 62 24.34 2.32 -19.87
CA PRO A 62 24.82 2.07 -21.23
C PRO A 62 23.59 2.19 -22.15
N GLY A 63 23.51 3.29 -22.90
CA GLY A 63 22.31 3.63 -23.70
C GLY A 63 21.72 5.02 -23.41
N GLY A 64 22.54 6.06 -23.33
CA GLY A 64 22.06 7.43 -23.29
C GLY A 64 21.65 7.95 -24.66
N ALA A 65 20.54 7.47 -25.20
CA ALA A 65 19.81 8.12 -26.28
C ALA A 65 18.33 7.79 -26.13
N ARG A 66 17.53 8.70 -25.53
CA ARG A 66 16.10 8.88 -25.81
C ARG A 66 15.23 7.60 -25.95
N LEU A 67 15.54 6.52 -25.23
CA LEU A 67 14.84 5.23 -25.30
C LEU A 67 14.78 4.57 -23.91
N ALA A 68 14.03 5.18 -23.00
CA ALA A 68 13.52 4.47 -21.81
C ALA A 68 12.08 4.91 -21.49
N ARG A 69 11.36 5.39 -22.50
CA ARG A 69 9.89 5.46 -22.52
C ARG A 69 9.33 4.20 -23.20
N THR A 70 9.96 3.06 -22.96
CA THR A 70 9.69 1.80 -23.68
C THR A 70 9.79 0.54 -22.81
N THR A 71 10.20 0.62 -21.54
CA THR A 71 10.19 -0.55 -20.61
C THR A 71 8.91 -0.64 -19.77
N THR A 72 7.95 0.26 -19.94
CA THR A 72 6.66 0.29 -19.24
C THR A 72 5.49 -0.26 -20.06
N LYS A 73 5.70 -1.20 -21.00
CA LYS A 73 4.55 -1.80 -21.72
C LYS A 73 4.12 -3.17 -21.20
N THR A 74 5.04 -4.01 -20.71
CA THR A 74 4.71 -5.34 -20.17
C THR A 74 4.32 -5.29 -18.69
N GLY A 75 5.04 -4.52 -17.87
CA GLY A 75 4.63 -4.22 -16.48
C GLY A 75 3.30 -3.50 -16.44
N SER A 76 3.13 -2.45 -17.25
CA SER A 76 1.87 -1.70 -17.35
C SER A 76 0.67 -2.56 -17.75
N GLN A 77 0.83 -3.56 -18.63
CA GLN A 77 -0.26 -4.47 -18.96
C GLN A 77 -0.58 -5.46 -17.84
N ALA A 78 0.43 -6.02 -17.18
CA ALA A 78 0.22 -6.92 -16.04
C ALA A 78 -0.43 -6.17 -14.87
N ASP A 79 0.03 -4.95 -14.62
CA ASP A 79 -0.51 -4.03 -13.62
C ASP A 79 -1.95 -3.63 -13.98
N ALA A 80 -2.23 -3.29 -15.25
CA ALA A 80 -3.58 -2.96 -15.70
C ALA A 80 -4.55 -4.14 -15.56
N LYS A 81 -4.11 -5.37 -15.85
CA LYS A 81 -4.92 -6.59 -15.63
C LYS A 81 -5.23 -6.77 -14.15
N ARG A 82 -4.21 -6.63 -13.29
CA ARG A 82 -4.38 -6.75 -11.84
C ARG A 82 -5.30 -5.66 -11.30
N ILE A 83 -5.20 -4.44 -11.80
CA ILE A 83 -6.11 -3.34 -11.44
C ILE A 83 -7.54 -3.69 -11.83
N ALA A 84 -7.79 -4.12 -13.07
CA ALA A 84 -9.13 -4.51 -13.52
C ALA A 84 -9.72 -5.68 -12.70
N GLU A 85 -8.89 -6.68 -12.35
CA GLU A 85 -9.31 -7.77 -11.48
C GLU A 85 -9.66 -7.29 -10.06
N LEU A 86 -8.87 -6.37 -9.51
CA LEU A 86 -9.14 -5.79 -8.20
C LEU A 86 -10.40 -4.93 -8.21
N GLU A 87 -10.60 -4.09 -9.23
CA GLU A 87 -11.81 -3.29 -9.40
C GLU A 87 -13.06 -4.17 -9.48
N ARG A 88 -12.99 -5.29 -10.21
CA ARG A 88 -14.09 -6.27 -10.26
C ARG A 88 -14.38 -6.89 -8.89
N LYS A 89 -13.35 -7.26 -8.12
CA LYS A 89 -13.50 -7.81 -6.77
C LYS A 89 -14.10 -6.79 -5.80
N VAL A 90 -13.67 -5.53 -5.88
CA VAL A 90 -14.24 -4.44 -5.08
C VAL A 90 -15.72 -4.25 -5.41
N GLY A 91 -16.09 -4.25 -6.69
CA GLY A 91 -17.49 -4.18 -7.11
C GLY A 91 -18.33 -5.36 -6.59
N GLN A 92 -17.80 -6.58 -6.66
CA GLN A 92 -18.47 -7.76 -6.11
C GLN A 92 -18.68 -7.65 -4.59
N GLN A 93 -17.64 -7.27 -3.86
CA GLN A 93 -17.71 -7.11 -2.41
C GLN A 93 -18.68 -5.99 -2.00
N ALA A 94 -18.75 -4.89 -2.76
CA ALA A 94 -19.71 -3.81 -2.50
C ALA A 94 -21.15 -4.32 -2.61
N LEU A 95 -21.46 -5.12 -3.64
CA LEU A 95 -22.79 -5.72 -3.80
C LEU A 95 -23.12 -6.71 -2.68
N GLU A 96 -22.16 -7.53 -2.26
CA GLU A 96 -22.33 -8.46 -1.14
C GLU A 96 -22.59 -7.71 0.17
N ILE A 97 -21.84 -6.65 0.45
CA ILE A 97 -22.03 -5.79 1.62
C ILE A 97 -23.42 -5.15 1.60
N ASP A 98 -23.84 -4.58 0.47
CA ASP A 98 -25.16 -3.95 0.32
C ASP A 98 -26.29 -4.96 0.52
N PHE A 99 -26.15 -6.17 -0.03
CA PHE A 99 -27.11 -7.25 0.15
C PHE A 99 -27.22 -7.65 1.63
N LEU A 100 -26.09 -7.92 2.28
CA LEU A 100 -26.05 -8.29 3.69
C LEU A 100 -26.63 -7.19 4.59
N ALA A 101 -26.27 -5.93 4.33
CA ALA A 101 -26.78 -4.80 5.08
C ALA A 101 -28.32 -4.70 4.99
N ARG A 102 -28.89 -4.90 3.80
CA ARG A 102 -30.35 -4.92 3.59
C ARG A 102 -31.01 -6.12 4.28
N ALA A 103 -30.40 -7.30 4.21
CA ALA A 103 -30.91 -8.49 4.88
C ALA A 103 -30.91 -8.33 6.42
N PHE A 104 -29.82 -7.81 6.99
CA PHE A 104 -29.75 -7.54 8.43
C PHE A 104 -30.76 -6.48 8.87
N LYS A 105 -30.94 -5.41 8.09
CA LYS A 105 -31.97 -4.41 8.36
C LYS A 105 -33.35 -5.05 8.41
N ARG A 106 -33.67 -5.92 7.44
CA ARG A 106 -34.96 -6.60 7.39
C ARG A 106 -35.20 -7.51 8.60
N VAL A 107 -34.20 -8.32 8.97
CA VAL A 107 -34.29 -9.20 10.14
C VAL A 107 -34.47 -8.38 11.43
N ASN A 108 -33.77 -7.24 11.57
CA ASN A 108 -33.94 -6.36 12.71
C ASN A 108 -35.34 -5.72 12.77
N GLU A 109 -35.87 -5.25 11.63
CA GLU A 109 -37.24 -4.72 11.55
C GLU A 109 -38.29 -5.78 11.91
N ASP A 110 -38.11 -7.02 11.43
CA ASP A 110 -39.03 -8.12 11.73
C ASP A 110 -38.94 -8.53 13.21
N ARG A 111 -37.74 -8.51 13.81
CA ARG A 111 -37.56 -8.72 15.26
C ARG A 111 -38.21 -7.61 16.08
N GLN A 112 -38.07 -6.34 15.69
CA GLN A 112 -38.72 -5.22 16.38
C GLN A 112 -40.24 -5.34 16.30
N ARG A 113 -40.80 -5.61 15.13
CA ARG A 113 -42.25 -5.85 14.95
C ARG A 113 -42.76 -6.99 15.82
N ASN A 114 -42.03 -8.10 15.93
CA ASN A 114 -42.41 -9.22 16.79
C ASN A 114 -42.27 -8.89 18.30
N THR A 115 -41.37 -7.99 18.67
CA THR A 115 -41.23 -7.51 20.06
C THR A 115 -42.35 -6.53 20.43
N GLU A 116 -42.81 -5.72 19.47
CA GLU A 116 -43.94 -4.79 19.66
C GLU A 116 -45.30 -5.49 19.58
N ALA A 117 -45.44 -6.53 18.75
CA ALA A 117 -46.67 -7.33 18.61
C ALA A 117 -46.76 -8.48 19.63
N GLY A 118 -45.64 -8.93 20.19
CA GLY A 118 -45.59 -9.92 21.25
C GLY A 118 -45.67 -9.23 22.61
N GLY A 119 -46.84 -9.24 23.25
CA GLY A 119 -46.93 -8.96 24.70
C GLY A 119 -45.94 -9.84 25.49
N PRO A 120 -45.56 -9.43 26.72
CA PRO A 120 -44.46 -10.07 27.44
C PRO A 120 -44.70 -11.58 27.52
N ALA A 121 -43.73 -12.35 27.02
CA ALA A 121 -43.72 -13.80 27.17
C ALA A 121 -43.62 -14.10 28.67
N SER A 122 -44.78 -14.22 29.31
CA SER A 122 -44.94 -14.60 30.71
C SER A 122 -44.44 -16.03 30.85
N THR A 123 -43.19 -16.15 31.27
CA THR A 123 -42.67 -17.40 31.83
C THR A 123 -42.96 -17.35 33.32
N GLU A 124 -44.20 -17.66 33.69
CA GLU A 124 -44.48 -17.98 35.09
C GLU A 124 -43.98 -19.39 35.40
N LYS A 125 -43.08 -19.41 36.37
CA LYS A 125 -42.32 -20.52 36.91
C LYS A 125 -43.30 -21.51 37.57
N SER A 126 -43.38 -22.73 37.05
CA SER A 126 -44.14 -23.80 37.71
C SER A 126 -43.44 -24.16 39.02
N GLU A 127 -44.08 -23.84 40.15
CA GLU A 127 -43.65 -24.20 41.49
C GLU A 127 -44.52 -25.36 41.99
N LYS A 128 -43.84 -26.50 42.21
CA LYS A 128 -44.13 -27.68 43.03
C LYS A 128 -45.49 -28.37 42.98
#